data_AF-A0A9X4RVV8-F1
#
_entry.id   AF-A0A9X4RVV8-F1
#
_cell.length_a   1.000
_cell.length_b   1.000
_cell.length_c   1.000
_cell.angle_alpha   90.00
_cell.angle_beta   90.00
_cell.angle_gamma   90.00
#
_symmetry.space_group_name_H-M   'P 1'
#
loop_
_entity.id
_entity.type
_entity.pdbx_description
1 polymer ?
#
loop_
_entity_poly.entity_id
_entity_poly.type
_entity_poly.pdbx_seq_one_letter_code
_entity_poly.pdbx_strand_id
1 'polypeptide(L)'
;MNIHLRNEIDLDGQIEVVDQQFQVEVKEKDGNIYLIYSNDEAEKVVIKCDEEELVMTRFSTPKSIMRFISGKEAIVTIPTPLGIQHFVTDTKRYQLNRSDQSVQLQYELKGLENQQLFASYDLEISWK
;
A
#
# COMPACT_ATOMS: atom_id res chain seq x y z
N MET A 1 -0.50 -9.38 17.98
CA MET A 1 -0.49 -8.09 17.28
C MET A 1 -1.31 -8.27 16.02
N ASN A 2 -2.18 -7.33 15.69
CA ASN A 2 -2.89 -7.32 14.43
C ASN A 2 -2.51 -6.08 13.63
N ILE A 3 -2.41 -6.22 12.32
CA ILE A 3 -2.42 -5.09 11.40
C ILE A 3 -3.87 -4.78 11.05
N HIS A 4 -4.22 -3.51 11.08
CA HIS A 4 -5.51 -2.97 10.65
C HIS A 4 -5.27 -2.06 9.45
N LEU A 5 -6.03 -2.31 8.39
CA LEU A 5 -5.94 -1.62 7.11
C LEU A 5 -7.31 -1.01 6.84
N ARG A 6 -7.42 0.30 6.96
CA ARG A 6 -8.63 1.04 6.58
C ARG A 6 -8.33 1.85 5.34
N ASN A 7 -8.97 1.51 4.24
CA ASN A 7 -8.76 2.11 2.94
C ASN A 7 -10.06 2.74 2.45
N GLU A 8 -10.07 4.05 2.26
CA GLU A 8 -11.14 4.76 1.58
C GLU A 8 -10.73 4.95 0.12
N ILE A 9 -11.54 4.42 -0.80
CA ILE A 9 -11.25 4.34 -2.23
C ILE A 9 -12.32 5.16 -2.95
N ASP A 10 -11.88 6.22 -3.64
CA ASP A 10 -12.74 7.02 -4.51
C ASP A 10 -12.55 6.58 -5.97
N LEU A 11 -13.61 5.99 -6.53
CA LEU A 11 -13.73 5.55 -7.91
C LEU A 11 -14.67 6.51 -8.65
N ASP A 12 -14.11 7.62 -9.16
CA ASP A 12 -14.85 8.62 -9.95
C ASP A 12 -16.11 9.17 -9.23
N GLY A 13 -15.96 9.50 -7.95
CA GLY A 13 -17.01 10.01 -7.07
C GLY A 13 -17.78 8.93 -6.31
N GLN A 14 -17.56 7.65 -6.61
CA GLN A 14 -18.08 6.54 -5.82
C GLN A 14 -17.08 6.12 -4.75
N ILE A 15 -17.43 6.39 -3.49
CA ILE A 15 -16.58 6.06 -2.33
C ILE A 15 -16.90 4.64 -1.83
N GLU A 16 -15.86 3.82 -1.71
CA GLU A 16 -15.86 2.52 -1.04
C GLU A 16 -14.92 2.56 0.17
N VAL A 17 -15.33 1.99 1.30
CA VAL A 17 -14.48 1.86 2.49
C VAL A 17 -14.23 0.37 2.73
N VAL A 18 -12.96 -0.02 2.65
CA VAL A 18 -12.49 -1.38 2.91
C VAL A 18 -11.76 -1.36 4.26
N ASP A 19 -12.20 -2.21 5.17
CA ASP A 19 -11.63 -2.35 6.52
C ASP A 19 -11.24 -3.81 6.75
N GLN A 20 -9.94 -4.06 6.95
CA GLN A 20 -9.39 -5.40 7.06
C GLN A 20 -8.44 -5.53 8.24
N GLN A 21 -8.41 -6.70 8.85
CA GLN A 21 -7.56 -6.99 9.99
C GLN A 21 -6.92 -8.37 9.86
N PHE A 22 -5.60 -8.45 10.10
CA PHE A 22 -4.83 -9.70 10.02
C PHE A 22 -3.87 -9.82 11.20
N GLN A 23 -3.53 -11.06 11.57
CA GLN A 23 -2.36 -11.28 12.45
C GLN A 23 -1.09 -10.84 11.74
N VAL A 24 -0.24 -10.09 12.45
CA VAL A 24 0.98 -9.51 11.87
C VAL A 24 2.22 -9.82 12.70
N GLU A 25 3.30 -10.17 12.02
CA GLU A 25 4.65 -10.16 12.56
C GLU A 25 5.29 -8.79 12.28
N VAL A 26 5.75 -8.12 13.33
CA VAL A 26 6.43 -6.82 13.25
C VAL A 26 7.92 -7.03 13.51
N LYS A 27 8.78 -6.55 12.61
CA LYS A 27 10.23 -6.52 12.79
C LYS A 27 10.76 -5.11 12.57
N GLU A 28 11.75 -4.72 13.36
CA GLU A 28 12.48 -3.48 13.15
C GLU A 28 13.95 -3.78 12.90
N LYS A 29 14.51 -3.24 11.81
CA LYS A 29 15.91 -3.43 11.44
C LYS A 29 16.40 -2.25 10.61
N ASP A 30 17.57 -1.72 10.95
CA ASP A 30 18.24 -0.63 10.21
C ASP A 30 17.30 0.57 9.99
N GLY A 31 16.57 0.98 11.03
CA GLY A 31 15.61 2.09 10.97
C GLY A 31 14.31 1.79 10.20
N ASN A 32 14.15 0.60 9.63
CA ASN A 32 12.98 0.20 8.87
C ASN A 32 12.04 -0.67 9.73
N ILE A 33 10.73 -0.46 9.57
CA ILE A 33 9.68 -1.32 10.11
C ILE A 33 9.23 -2.27 9.00
N TYR A 34 9.09 -3.55 9.35
CA TYR A 34 8.60 -4.60 8.49
C TYR A 34 7.32 -5.18 9.12
N LEU A 35 6.20 -5.09 8.38
CA LEU A 35 4.94 -5.71 8.73
C LEU A 35 4.73 -6.91 7.80
N ILE A 36 4.63 -8.10 8.36
CA ILE A 36 4.53 -9.35 7.61
C ILE A 36 3.26 -10.06 8.03
N TYR A 37 2.34 -10.26 7.09
CA TYR A 37 1.06 -10.92 7.34
C TYR A 37 0.64 -11.78 6.13
N SER A 38 -0.42 -12.57 6.32
CA SER A 38 -1.10 -13.30 5.24
C SER A 38 -2.47 -12.66 5.03
N ASN A 39 -2.81 -12.33 3.79
CA ASN A 39 -4.11 -11.76 3.43
C ASN A 39 -5.20 -12.84 3.28
N ASP A 40 -6.41 -12.42 2.89
CA ASP A 40 -7.56 -13.32 2.67
C ASP A 40 -7.32 -14.40 1.61
N GLU A 41 -6.43 -14.14 0.64
CA GLU A 41 -6.03 -15.09 -0.41
C GLU A 41 -4.90 -16.04 0.03
N ALA A 42 -4.57 -16.07 1.33
CA ALA A 42 -3.44 -16.81 1.90
C ALA A 42 -2.07 -16.43 1.31
N GLU A 43 -1.96 -15.24 0.73
CA GLU A 43 -0.72 -14.73 0.17
C GLU A 43 0.05 -13.96 1.21
N LYS A 44 1.37 -14.17 1.23
CA LYS A 44 2.26 -13.39 2.09
C LYS A 44 2.33 -11.96 1.58
N VAL A 45 2.12 -11.01 2.49
CA VAL A 45 2.34 -9.58 2.26
C VAL A 45 3.46 -9.09 3.17
N VAL A 46 4.38 -8.31 2.60
CA VAL A 46 5.45 -7.65 3.33
C VAL A 46 5.36 -6.15 3.04
N ILE A 47 5.15 -5.36 4.09
CA ILE A 47 5.25 -3.90 4.05
C ILE A 47 6.58 -3.54 4.71
N LYS A 48 7.42 -2.80 4.01
CA LYS A 48 8.64 -2.19 4.52
C LYS A 48 8.45 -0.67 4.51
N CYS A 49 8.62 -0.01 5.64
CA CYS A 49 8.50 1.45 5.72
C CYS A 49 9.54 2.09 6.63
N ASP A 50 9.91 3.32 6.30
CA ASP A 50 10.77 4.21 7.10
C ASP A 50 10.23 5.65 7.04
N GLU A 51 11.03 6.68 7.34
CA GLU A 51 10.55 8.07 7.30
C GLU A 51 10.40 8.62 5.86
N GLU A 52 10.99 7.96 4.86
CA GLU A 52 11.04 8.44 3.48
C GLU A 52 10.02 7.75 2.57
N GLU A 53 9.83 6.44 2.73
CA GLU A 53 8.99 5.66 1.83
C GLU A 53 8.33 4.42 2.47
N LEU A 54 7.33 3.90 1.76
CA LEU A 54 6.76 2.58 2.00
C LEU A 54 6.80 1.73 0.73
N VAL A 55 7.28 0.49 0.86
CA VAL A 55 7.23 -0.52 -0.19
C VAL A 55 6.37 -1.68 0.30
N MET A 56 5.33 -2.01 -0.45
CA MET A 56 4.47 -3.15 -0.21
C MET A 56 4.72 -4.21 -1.29
N THR A 57 5.06 -5.42 -0.87
CA THR A 57 5.21 -6.59 -1.75
C THR A 57 4.18 -7.64 -1.37
N ARG A 58 3.29 -7.96 -2.31
CA ARG A 58 2.36 -9.09 -2.23
C ARG A 58 2.97 -10.26 -3.01
N PHE A 59 3.22 -11.38 -2.32
CA PHE A 59 3.82 -12.59 -2.90
C PHE A 59 2.76 -13.46 -3.59
N SER A 60 1.96 -12.84 -4.45
CA SER A 60 1.04 -13.49 -5.38
C SER A 60 1.81 -14.14 -6.54
N THR A 61 1.11 -14.89 -7.40
CA THR A 61 1.68 -15.45 -8.63
C THR A 61 0.95 -14.89 -9.85
N PRO A 62 1.49 -13.88 -10.56
CA PRO A 62 2.78 -13.20 -10.35
C PRO A 62 2.75 -12.21 -9.17
N LYS A 63 3.92 -11.75 -8.71
CA LYS A 63 4.05 -10.84 -7.55
C LYS A 63 3.53 -9.44 -7.88
N SER A 64 2.96 -8.76 -6.88
CA SER A 64 2.64 -7.32 -6.95
C SER A 64 3.59 -6.52 -6.08
N ILE A 65 4.06 -5.39 -6.59
CA ILE A 65 4.96 -4.47 -5.87
C ILE A 65 4.43 -3.05 -6.00
N MET A 66 4.15 -2.42 -4.87
CA MET A 66 3.72 -1.04 -4.74
C MET A 66 4.77 -0.25 -3.96
N ARG A 67 4.98 1.02 -4.31
CA ARG A 67 5.95 1.90 -3.66
C ARG A 67 5.35 3.29 -3.51
N PHE A 68 5.48 3.90 -2.34
CA PHE A 68 4.87 5.19 -2.02
C PHE A 68 5.94 6.11 -1.47
N ILE A 69 6.08 7.28 -2.08
CA ILE A 69 7.09 8.28 -1.72
C ILE A 69 6.42 9.65 -1.76
N SER A 70 6.40 10.36 -0.64
CA SER A 70 5.71 11.65 -0.54
C SER A 70 6.13 12.63 -1.64
N GLY A 71 5.15 13.20 -2.35
CA GLY A 71 5.37 14.17 -3.41
C GLY A 71 6.06 13.62 -4.67
N LYS A 72 6.13 12.30 -4.84
CA LYS A 72 6.74 11.67 -6.01
C LYS A 72 5.86 10.56 -6.59
N GLU A 73 6.01 10.39 -7.89
CA GLU A 73 5.48 9.24 -8.61
C GLU A 73 6.42 8.03 -8.49
N ALA A 74 5.83 6.84 -8.39
CA ALA A 74 6.57 5.59 -8.45
C ALA A 74 5.87 4.61 -9.40
N ILE A 75 6.65 3.94 -10.25
CA ILE A 75 6.14 2.88 -11.12
C ILE A 75 5.89 1.63 -10.26
N VAL A 76 4.70 1.07 -10.39
CA VAL A 76 4.26 -0.13 -9.67
C VAL A 76 3.85 -1.22 -10.65
N THR A 77 3.91 -2.47 -10.20
CA THR A 77 3.61 -3.63 -11.04
C THR A 77 2.48 -4.42 -10.41
N ILE A 78 1.38 -4.56 -11.16
CA ILE A 78 0.16 -5.22 -10.70
C ILE A 78 -0.23 -6.30 -11.72
N PRO A 79 -0.30 -7.57 -11.31
CA PRO A 79 -0.95 -8.63 -12.07
C PRO A 79 -2.43 -8.34 -12.27
N THR A 80 -2.90 -8.44 -13.50
CA THR A 80 -4.31 -8.34 -13.85
C THR A 80 -4.72 -9.58 -14.67
N PRO A 81 -6.02 -9.85 -14.85
CA PRO A 81 -6.47 -10.89 -15.77
C PRO A 81 -5.96 -10.73 -17.22
N LEU A 82 -5.61 -9.50 -17.63
CA LEU A 82 -5.06 -9.19 -18.95
C LEU A 82 -3.52 -9.37 -19.02
N GLY A 83 -2.89 -9.78 -17.93
CA GLY A 83 -1.43 -9.89 -17.79
C GLY A 83 -0.85 -8.90 -16.78
N ILE A 84 0.47 -8.84 -16.74
CA ILE A 84 1.20 -7.91 -15.87
C ILE A 84 1.04 -6.50 -16.45
N GLN A 85 0.54 -5.57 -15.63
CA GLN A 85 0.41 -4.16 -15.98
C GLN A 85 1.30 -3.29 -15.10
N HIS A 86 1.71 -2.15 -15.65
CA HIS A 86 2.45 -1.12 -14.95
C HIS A 86 1.56 0.10 -14.73
N PHE A 87 1.56 0.58 -13.49
CA PHE A 87 0.84 1.78 -13.08
C PHE A 87 1.80 2.76 -12.42
N VAL A 88 1.28 3.93 -12.07
CA VAL A 88 1.96 4.94 -11.29
C VAL A 88 1.17 5.20 -10.03
N THR A 89 1.84 5.19 -8.88
CA THR A 89 1.30 5.77 -7.65
C THR A 89 1.81 7.20 -7.52
N ASP A 90 0.91 8.17 -7.53
CA ASP A 90 1.20 9.58 -7.26
C ASP A 90 0.85 9.87 -5.80
N THR A 91 1.86 9.85 -4.92
CA THR A 91 1.66 9.91 -3.46
C THR A 91 1.63 11.36 -2.99
N LYS A 92 0.46 11.85 -2.58
CA LYS A 92 0.27 13.21 -2.03
C LYS A 92 0.71 13.31 -0.58
N ARG A 93 0.48 12.26 0.20
CA ARG A 93 0.87 12.19 1.61
C ARG A 93 1.43 10.82 1.95
N TYR A 94 2.58 10.83 2.59
CA TYR A 94 3.17 9.70 3.29
C TYR A 94 3.56 10.18 4.68
N GLN A 95 3.07 9.51 5.74
CA GLN A 95 3.47 9.84 7.10
C GLN A 95 3.53 8.56 7.95
N LEU A 96 4.74 8.21 8.39
CA LEU A 96 4.96 7.22 9.43
C LEU A 96 4.84 7.89 10.81
N ASN A 97 4.05 7.29 11.71
CA ASN A 97 3.97 7.67 13.11
C ASN A 97 4.36 6.45 13.97
N ARG A 98 5.60 6.47 14.47
CA ARG A 98 6.16 5.37 15.26
C ARG A 98 5.50 5.21 16.62
N SER A 99 5.13 6.31 17.27
CA SER A 99 4.47 6.27 18.59
C SER A 99 3.07 5.69 18.52
N ASP A 100 2.32 6.05 17.47
CA ASP A 100 0.95 5.57 17.27
C ASP A 100 0.90 4.24 16.50
N GLN A 101 2.06 3.74 16.06
CA GLN A 101 2.22 2.52 15.28
C GLN A 101 1.33 2.53 14.04
N SER A 102 1.43 3.62 13.26
CA SER A 102 0.62 3.82 12.07
C SER A 102 1.35 4.46 10.90
N VAL A 103 0.81 4.27 9.71
CA VAL A 103 1.17 4.96 8.48
C VAL A 103 -0.10 5.53 7.85
N GLN A 104 -0.05 6.78 7.42
CA GLN A 104 -1.09 7.42 6.62
C GLN A 104 -0.58 7.64 5.19
N LEU A 105 -1.39 7.19 4.22
CA LEU A 105 -1.13 7.28 2.79
C LEU A 105 -2.29 7.97 2.10
N GLN A 106 -2.02 9.04 1.35
CA GLN A 106 -2.96 9.58 0.38
C GLN A 106 -2.30 9.55 -0.98
N TYR A 107 -2.86 8.80 -1.92
CA TYR A 107 -2.27 8.62 -3.24
C TYR A 107 -3.32 8.39 -4.33
N GLU A 108 -2.94 8.69 -5.55
CA GLU A 108 -3.71 8.36 -6.75
C GLU A 108 -3.03 7.21 -7.48
N LEU A 109 -3.81 6.25 -7.99
CA LEU A 109 -3.33 5.23 -8.91
C LEU A 109 -3.64 5.66 -10.35
N LYS A 110 -2.62 5.72 -11.19
CA LYS A 110 -2.71 6.22 -12.56
C LYS A 110 -2.13 5.25 -13.58
N GLY A 111 -2.62 5.34 -14.81
CA GLY A 111 -2.02 4.64 -15.95
C GLY A 111 -0.63 5.20 -16.25
N LEU A 112 0.34 4.31 -16.49
CA LEU A 112 1.73 4.73 -16.76
C LEU A 112 1.86 5.64 -17.99
N GLU A 113 1.17 5.30 -19.08
CA GLU A 113 1.35 6.00 -20.36
C GLU A 113 0.44 7.22 -20.54
N ASN A 114 -0.83 7.11 -20.11
CA ASN A 114 -1.85 8.13 -20.36
C ASN A 114 -2.20 8.98 -19.14
N GLN A 115 -1.60 8.69 -17.97
CA GLN A 115 -1.87 9.37 -16.70
C GLN A 115 -3.36 9.35 -16.32
N GLN A 116 -4.12 8.40 -16.88
CA GLN A 116 -5.53 8.23 -16.56
C GLN A 116 -5.66 7.88 -15.08
N LEU A 117 -6.46 8.65 -14.36
CA LEU A 117 -6.81 8.35 -12.98
C LEU A 117 -7.69 7.09 -12.93
N PHE A 118 -7.25 6.09 -12.17
CA PHE A 118 -8.04 4.89 -11.89
C PHE A 118 -8.82 5.03 -10.59
N ALA A 119 -8.15 5.51 -9.54
CA ALA A 119 -8.73 5.65 -8.22
C ALA A 119 -7.87 6.57 -7.35
N SER A 120 -8.51 7.23 -6.38
CA SER A 120 -7.85 7.94 -5.29
C SER A 120 -8.02 7.14 -4.00
N TYR A 121 -6.98 7.13 -3.16
CA TYR A 121 -6.93 6.31 -1.96
C TYR A 121 -6.54 7.16 -0.75
N ASP A 122 -7.26 6.98 0.35
CA ASP A 122 -6.86 7.37 1.71
C ASP A 122 -6.73 6.11 2.56
N LEU A 123 -5.49 5.65 2.73
CA LEU A 123 -5.14 4.40 3.39
C LEU A 123 -4.46 4.68 4.73
N GLU A 124 -5.09 4.20 5.79
CA GLU A 124 -4.52 4.10 7.12
C GLU A 124 -4.09 2.65 7.42
N ILE A 125 -2.84 2.50 7.83
CA ILE A 125 -2.26 1.23 8.26
C ILE A 125 -1.90 1.41 9.72
N SER A 126 -2.37 0.55 10.62
CA SER A 126 -1.93 0.54 12.02
C SER A 126 -1.62 -0.88 12.49
N TRP A 127 -0.76 -1.04 13.50
CA TRP A 127 -0.43 -2.35 14.05
C TRP A 127 -0.36 -2.30 15.58
N LYS A 128 -1.25 -3.04 16.27
CA LYS A 128 -1.39 -3.05 17.73
C LYS A 128 -1.76 -4.44 18.28
#